data_AF-A0A497P2U0-F1
#
_entry.id   AF-A0A497P2U0-F1
#
_cell.length_a   1.000
_cell.length_b   1.000
_cell.length_c   1.000
_cell.angle_alpha   90.00
_cell.angle_beta   90.00
_cell.angle_gamma   90.00
#
_symmetry.space_group_name_H-M   'P 1'
#
loop_
_entity.id
_entity.type
_entity.pdbx_description
1 polymer ?
#
loop_
_entity_poly.entity_id
_entity_poly.type
_entity_poly.pdbx_seq_one_letter_code
_entity_poly.pdbx_strand_id
1 'polypeptide(L)'
;KANGPGANIGKYGVAIRQIIEDNDGKVAMVIMVDAAGKLEGEISGSTAEGTGSVIGGLGVDAFIIEETSSKYQIPVNGVAIKQSMEESVAPMTKAIFDGVSVALARVKRIIHEETKEGDLVILVGVGNTVGIGQ
;
A
#
# COMPACT_ATOMS: atom_id res chain seq x y z
N LYS A 1 -2.37 -9.80 -16.17
CA LYS A 1 -2.15 -8.36 -16.49
C LYS A 1 -3.34 -7.89 -17.32
N ALA A 2 -3.87 -6.68 -17.10
CA ALA A 2 -4.80 -6.09 -18.05
C ALA A 2 -4.15 -6.13 -19.45
N ASN A 3 -4.83 -6.66 -20.45
CA ASN A 3 -4.25 -7.10 -21.73
C ASN A 3 -3.81 -5.95 -22.67
N GLY A 4 -3.45 -4.79 -22.14
CA GLY A 4 -3.06 -3.61 -22.92
C GLY A 4 -1.73 -3.02 -22.45
N PRO A 5 -0.99 -2.31 -23.33
CA PRO A 5 0.33 -1.74 -23.04
C PRO A 5 0.32 -0.52 -22.10
N GLY A 6 -0.81 -0.24 -21.43
CA GLY A 6 -0.97 0.90 -20.52
C GLY A 6 -0.81 0.52 -19.04
N ALA A 7 -0.53 1.52 -18.21
CA ALA A 7 -0.60 1.42 -16.74
C ALA A 7 -2.06 1.33 -16.27
N ASN A 8 -2.73 0.23 -16.63
CA ASN A 8 -4.11 -0.02 -16.24
C ASN A 8 -4.11 -0.70 -14.86
N ILE A 9 -4.20 0.13 -13.82
CA ILE A 9 -4.51 -0.33 -12.48
C ILE A 9 -6.01 -0.70 -12.45
N GLY A 10 -6.33 -1.87 -11.88
CA GLY A 10 -7.73 -2.31 -11.72
C GLY A 10 -8.50 -1.46 -10.70
N LYS A 11 -9.76 -1.80 -10.43
CA LYS A 11 -10.57 -1.15 -9.38
C LYS A 11 -10.30 -1.80 -8.02
N TYR A 12 -9.11 -1.59 -7.45
CA TYR A 12 -8.69 -2.26 -6.23
C TYR A 12 -9.47 -1.79 -4.99
N GLY A 13 -9.95 -0.54 -4.94
CA GLY A 13 -10.83 -0.09 -3.85
C GLY A 13 -12.15 -0.88 -3.83
N VAL A 14 -12.72 -1.17 -5.01
CA VAL A 14 -13.90 -2.03 -5.13
C VAL A 14 -13.59 -3.48 -4.72
N ALA A 15 -12.41 -3.99 -5.09
CA ALA A 15 -12.01 -5.35 -4.71
C ALA A 15 -11.83 -5.50 -3.19
N ILE A 16 -11.19 -4.52 -2.54
CA ILE A 16 -11.02 -4.49 -1.08
C ILE A 16 -12.38 -4.42 -0.39
N ARG A 17 -13.29 -3.56 -0.88
CA ARG A 17 -14.66 -3.51 -0.36
C ARG A 17 -15.35 -4.87 -0.44
N GLN A 18 -15.27 -5.53 -1.60
CA GLN A 18 -15.88 -6.84 -1.78
C GLN A 18 -15.31 -7.86 -0.78
N ILE A 19 -13.98 -7.89 -0.57
CA ILE A 19 -13.36 -8.78 0.42
C ILE A 19 -13.86 -8.48 1.84
N ILE A 20 -13.98 -7.20 2.22
CA ILE A 20 -14.51 -6.81 3.54
C ILE A 20 -15.96 -7.27 3.69
N GLU A 21 -16.80 -7.02 2.69
CA GLU A 21 -18.22 -7.36 2.70
C GLU A 21 -18.46 -8.87 2.69
N ASP A 22 -17.71 -9.63 1.87
CA ASP A 22 -17.80 -11.10 1.78
C ASP A 22 -17.37 -11.80 3.09
N ASN A 23 -16.59 -11.11 3.93
CA ASN A 23 -16.18 -11.60 5.25
C ASN A 23 -17.04 -11.03 6.38
N ASP A 24 -18.22 -10.45 6.08
CA ASP A 24 -19.11 -9.81 7.05
C ASP A 24 -18.40 -8.74 7.92
N GLY A 25 -17.39 -8.05 7.36
CA GLY A 25 -16.57 -7.09 8.09
C GLY A 25 -15.56 -7.70 9.07
N LYS A 26 -15.38 -9.03 9.10
CA LYS A 26 -14.43 -9.73 9.98
C LYS A 26 -12.99 -9.64 9.45
N VAL A 27 -12.53 -8.42 9.22
CA VAL A 27 -11.16 -8.09 8.83
C VAL A 27 -10.56 -7.30 9.99
N ALA A 28 -9.41 -7.75 10.50
CA ALA A 28 -8.77 -7.10 11.63
C ALA A 28 -8.14 -5.76 11.25
N MET A 29 -7.59 -5.66 10.04
CA MET A 29 -6.98 -4.44 9.52
C MET A 29 -6.75 -4.46 8.01
N VAL A 30 -6.61 -3.27 7.44
CA VAL A 30 -6.08 -3.05 6.10
C VAL A 30 -4.72 -2.37 6.22
N ILE A 31 -3.69 -2.92 5.55
CA ILE A 31 -2.36 -2.32 5.45
C ILE A 31 -2.10 -1.98 3.99
N MET A 32 -1.80 -0.72 3.72
CA MET A 32 -1.42 -0.22 2.41
C MET A 32 0.08 0.03 2.34
N VAL A 33 0.72 -0.45 1.28
CA VAL A 33 2.14 -0.21 1.00
C VAL A 33 2.27 0.43 -0.37
N ASP A 34 2.82 1.63 -0.42
CA ASP A 34 3.01 2.38 -1.67
C ASP A 34 4.38 3.07 -1.71
N ALA A 35 4.81 3.45 -2.90
CA ALA A 35 6.00 4.25 -3.11
C ALA A 35 5.60 5.72 -3.31
N ALA A 36 5.83 6.54 -2.29
CA ALA A 36 5.41 7.94 -2.27
C ALA A 36 6.53 8.87 -2.77
N GLY A 37 6.14 9.95 -3.45
CA GLY A 37 7.06 11.03 -3.79
C GLY A 37 7.74 11.59 -2.54
N LYS A 38 9.06 11.70 -2.58
CA LYS A 38 9.85 12.30 -1.51
C LYS A 38 9.72 13.81 -1.52
N LEU A 39 9.73 14.42 -0.33
CA LEU A 39 9.78 15.87 -0.14
C LEU A 39 11.22 16.37 -0.19
N GLU A 40 11.38 17.70 -0.29
CA GLU A 40 12.69 18.34 -0.21
C GLU A 40 13.34 18.04 1.15
N GLY A 41 14.50 17.37 1.11
CA GLY A 41 15.23 16.92 2.31
C GLY A 41 15.01 15.46 2.68
N GLU A 42 14.01 14.78 2.12
CA GLU A 42 13.84 13.34 2.30
C GLU A 42 14.80 12.54 1.41
N ILE A 43 15.30 11.43 1.94
CA ILE A 43 16.22 10.53 1.25
C ILE A 43 15.41 9.42 0.59
N SER A 44 15.78 9.07 -0.65
CA SER A 44 15.19 7.93 -1.35
C SER A 44 15.40 6.63 -0.55
N GLY A 45 14.37 5.79 -0.49
CA GLY A 45 14.37 4.56 0.30
C GLY A 45 14.01 4.74 1.77
N SER A 46 13.91 5.98 2.26
CA SER A 46 13.37 6.21 3.61
C SER A 46 11.91 5.77 3.69
N THR A 47 11.48 5.33 4.87
CA THR A 47 10.14 4.76 5.07
C THR A 47 9.35 5.65 6.03
N ALA A 48 8.09 5.92 5.70
CA ALA A 48 7.14 6.59 6.58
C ALA A 48 5.95 5.67 6.88
N GLU A 49 5.37 5.81 8.07
CA GLU A 49 4.17 5.09 8.50
C GLU A 49 3.09 6.11 8.89
N GLY A 50 1.83 5.76 8.70
CA GLY A 50 0.71 6.61 9.10
C GLY A 50 -0.63 5.87 9.06
N THR A 51 -1.67 6.56 9.51
CA THR A 51 -3.07 6.06 9.45
C THR A 51 -3.75 6.60 8.19
N GLY A 52 -4.59 5.77 7.58
CA GLY A 52 -5.31 6.10 6.35
C GLY A 52 -4.71 5.46 5.11
N SER A 53 -5.38 5.67 3.97
CA SER A 53 -4.96 5.08 2.70
C SER A 53 -3.76 5.85 2.12
N VAL A 54 -2.68 5.14 1.84
CA VAL A 54 -1.53 5.69 1.10
C VAL A 54 -1.66 5.25 -0.35
N ILE A 55 -2.30 6.11 -1.15
CA ILE A 55 -2.58 5.87 -2.57
C ILE A 55 -2.24 7.12 -3.38
N GLY A 56 -1.43 6.96 -4.43
CA GLY A 56 -1.30 7.96 -5.48
C GLY A 56 -2.52 7.98 -6.43
N GLY A 57 -2.95 9.17 -6.87
CA GLY A 57 -3.95 9.35 -7.92
C GLY A 57 -5.15 10.23 -7.52
N LEU A 58 -6.27 10.10 -8.24
CA LEU A 58 -7.47 10.93 -8.07
C LEU A 58 -8.24 10.69 -6.75
N GLY A 59 -7.79 9.75 -5.91
CA GLY A 59 -8.38 9.50 -4.58
C GLY A 59 -9.68 8.68 -4.57
N VAL A 60 -10.18 8.21 -5.73
CA VAL A 60 -11.43 7.42 -5.78
C VAL A 60 -11.31 6.11 -5.01
N ASP A 61 -10.24 5.33 -5.24
CA ASP A 61 -10.03 4.09 -4.51
C ASP A 61 -9.77 4.33 -3.02
N ALA A 62 -9.00 5.39 -2.67
CA ALA A 62 -8.77 5.79 -1.29
C ALA A 62 -10.09 6.08 -0.56
N PHE A 63 -10.99 6.85 -1.20
CA PHE A 63 -12.30 7.14 -0.65
C PHE A 63 -13.11 5.87 -0.41
N ILE A 64 -13.17 4.95 -1.38
CA ILE A 64 -13.93 3.69 -1.24
C ILE A 64 -13.37 2.86 -0.08
N ILE A 65 -12.04 2.74 0.01
CA ILE A 65 -11.38 1.97 1.06
C ILE A 65 -11.66 2.59 2.43
N GLU A 66 -11.49 3.91 2.58
CA GLU A 66 -11.71 4.60 3.85
C GLU A 66 -13.17 4.60 4.27
N GLU A 67 -14.10 4.80 3.34
CA GLU A 67 -15.54 4.77 3.61
C GLU A 67 -16.00 3.38 4.05
N THR A 68 -15.58 2.34 3.33
CA THR A 68 -15.91 0.95 3.70
C THR A 68 -15.23 0.56 5.01
N SER A 69 -13.95 0.87 5.20
CA SER A 69 -13.21 0.51 6.42
C SER A 69 -13.81 1.22 7.63
N SER A 70 -14.16 2.50 7.49
CA SER A 70 -14.84 3.28 8.54
C SER A 70 -16.21 2.67 8.91
N LYS A 71 -17.01 2.28 7.92
CA LYS A 71 -18.32 1.62 8.12
C LYS A 71 -18.21 0.35 8.97
N TYR A 72 -17.17 -0.46 8.77
CA TYR A 72 -16.93 -1.70 9.52
C TYR A 72 -15.97 -1.53 10.71
N GLN A 73 -15.55 -0.30 11.02
CA GLN A 73 -14.59 0.03 12.08
C GLN A 73 -13.24 -0.69 11.96
N ILE A 74 -12.79 -0.89 10.72
CA ILE A 74 -11.53 -1.55 10.39
C ILE A 74 -10.42 -0.49 10.32
N PRO A 75 -9.31 -0.63 11.08
CA PRO A 75 -8.18 0.27 10.98
C PRO A 75 -7.49 0.15 9.62
N VAL A 76 -7.12 1.30 9.05
CA VAL A 76 -6.32 1.40 7.82
C VAL A 76 -4.97 2.00 8.16
N ASN A 77 -3.92 1.24 7.93
CA ASN A 77 -2.53 1.65 8.14
C ASN A 77 -1.80 1.76 6.81
N GLY A 78 -0.89 2.72 6.71
CA GLY A 78 -0.13 3.03 5.52
C GLY A 78 1.38 2.98 5.78
N VAL A 79 2.12 2.36 4.86
CA VAL A 79 3.58 2.34 4.84
C VAL A 79 4.05 2.85 3.49
N ALA A 80 4.81 3.94 3.49
CA ALA A 80 5.29 4.60 2.29
C ALA A 80 6.80 4.49 2.15
N ILE A 81 7.30 4.05 1.00
CA ILE A 81 8.73 4.14 0.65
C ILE A 81 8.95 5.40 -0.18
N LYS A 82 9.82 6.29 0.28
CA LYS A 82 10.08 7.57 -0.38
C LYS A 82 10.94 7.38 -1.63
N GLN A 83 10.51 7.93 -2.76
CA GLN A 83 11.23 7.88 -4.02
C GLN A 83 11.17 9.22 -4.76
N SER A 84 12.12 9.46 -5.67
CA SER A 84 12.02 10.56 -6.63
C SER A 84 11.12 10.22 -7.81
N MET A 85 10.79 11.22 -8.63
CA MET A 85 10.01 11.03 -9.86
C MET A 85 10.78 10.13 -10.86
N GLU A 86 12.09 10.32 -10.97
CA GLU A 86 12.96 9.52 -11.84
C GLU A 86 12.99 8.05 -11.40
N GLU A 87 13.07 7.81 -10.09
CA GLU A 87 13.04 6.45 -9.52
C GLU A 87 11.70 5.74 -9.76
N SER A 88 10.60 6.49 -9.87
CA SER A 88 9.26 5.92 -10.10
C SER A 88 9.03 5.33 -11.49
N VAL A 89 9.89 5.66 -12.46
CA VAL A 89 9.79 5.25 -13.88
C VAL A 89 11.03 4.49 -14.37
N ALA A 90 11.95 4.15 -13.47
CA ALA A 90 13.22 3.49 -13.78
C ALA A 90 13.40 2.20 -12.95
N PRO A 91 14.40 1.35 -13.26
CA PRO A 91 14.79 0.25 -12.39
C PRO A 91 15.07 0.71 -10.95
N MET A 92 14.68 -0.12 -9.97
CA MET A 92 14.87 0.23 -8.55
C MET A 92 16.34 0.48 -8.24
N THR A 93 16.62 1.60 -7.58
CA THR A 93 17.95 1.87 -7.04
C THR A 93 18.19 1.01 -5.80
N LYS A 94 19.46 0.83 -5.42
CA LYS A 94 19.81 0.13 -4.17
C LYS A 94 19.14 0.78 -2.95
N ALA A 95 19.00 2.10 -2.93
CA ALA A 95 18.35 2.82 -1.85
C ALA A 95 16.87 2.43 -1.70
N ILE A 96 16.13 2.38 -2.80
CA ILE A 96 14.72 1.92 -2.81
C ILE A 96 14.63 0.47 -2.35
N PHE A 97 15.50 -0.40 -2.87
CA PHE A 97 15.54 -1.82 -2.49
C PHE A 97 15.83 -2.04 -0.99
N ASP A 98 16.81 -1.32 -0.43
CA ASP A 98 17.10 -1.37 0.99
C ASP A 98 15.89 -0.86 1.81
N GLY A 99 15.20 0.17 1.32
CA GLY A 99 13.95 0.69 1.89
C GLY A 99 12.82 -0.34 1.95
N VAL A 100 12.73 -1.26 0.97
CA VAL A 100 11.75 -2.36 0.99
C VAL A 100 11.95 -3.26 2.21
N SER A 101 13.20 -3.52 2.61
CA SER A 101 13.48 -4.33 3.80
C SER A 101 12.99 -3.66 5.08
N VAL A 102 13.13 -2.34 5.16
CA VAL A 102 12.61 -1.54 6.28
C VAL A 102 11.08 -1.56 6.28
N ALA A 103 10.45 -1.29 5.14
CA ALA A 103 8.98 -1.34 5.00
C ALA A 103 8.41 -2.72 5.36
N LEU A 104 9.06 -3.80 4.94
CA LEU A 104 8.67 -5.16 5.31
C LEU A 104 8.74 -5.38 6.82
N ALA A 105 9.79 -4.89 7.49
CA ALA A 105 9.89 -4.96 8.94
C ALA A 105 8.77 -4.15 9.62
N ARG A 106 8.39 -3.00 9.06
CA ARG A 106 7.28 -2.17 9.58
C ARG A 106 5.93 -2.89 9.45
N VAL A 107 5.63 -3.43 8.27
CA VAL A 107 4.40 -4.21 8.04
C VAL A 107 4.32 -5.40 9.00
N LYS A 108 5.40 -6.16 9.16
CA LYS A 108 5.44 -7.28 10.11
C LYS A 108 5.20 -6.83 11.54
N ARG A 109 5.83 -5.72 11.96
CA ARG A 109 5.62 -5.15 13.29
C ARG A 109 4.17 -4.77 13.53
N ILE A 110 3.54 -4.05 12.60
CA ILE A 110 2.13 -3.65 12.65
C ILE A 110 1.24 -4.88 12.82
N ILE A 111 1.43 -5.91 11.99
CA ILE A 111 0.63 -7.15 12.08
C ILE A 111 0.82 -7.82 13.46
N HIS A 112 2.06 -7.96 13.94
CA HIS A 112 2.34 -8.62 15.21
C HIS A 112 1.83 -7.86 16.44
N GLU A 113 1.83 -6.52 16.40
CA GLU A 113 1.42 -5.68 17.53
C GLU A 113 -0.10 -5.45 17.56
N GLU A 114 -0.76 -5.41 16.41
CA GLU A 114 -2.17 -5.01 16.28
C GLU A 114 -3.13 -6.16 15.95
N THR A 115 -2.63 -7.39 15.71
CA THR A 115 -3.47 -8.55 15.36
C THR A 115 -3.10 -9.81 16.14
N LYS A 116 -3.90 -10.86 15.99
CA LYS A 116 -3.73 -12.17 16.62
C LYS A 116 -3.70 -13.27 15.57
N GLU A 117 -3.17 -14.42 15.97
CA GLU A 117 -3.21 -15.61 15.12
C GLU A 117 -4.67 -15.97 14.78
N GLY A 118 -4.94 -16.20 13.50
CA GLY A 118 -6.28 -16.46 12.96
C GLY A 118 -7.02 -15.21 12.45
N ASP A 119 -6.52 -14.00 12.73
CA ASP A 119 -7.11 -12.78 12.18
C ASP A 119 -6.91 -12.67 10.66
N LEU A 120 -7.93 -12.16 9.97
CA LEU A 120 -7.85 -11.82 8.56
C LEU A 120 -7.29 -10.40 8.40
N VAL A 121 -6.14 -10.30 7.73
CA VAL A 121 -5.47 -9.02 7.40
C VAL A 121 -5.43 -8.84 5.89
N ILE A 122 -5.82 -7.66 5.41
CA ILE A 122 -5.70 -7.30 4.00
C ILE A 122 -4.43 -6.46 3.81
N LEU A 123 -3.42 -7.02 3.13
CA LEU A 123 -2.22 -6.30 2.72
C LEU A 123 -2.33 -5.90 1.24
N VAL A 124 -2.20 -4.61 0.96
CA VAL A 124 -2.40 -4.03 -0.37
C VAL A 124 -1.14 -3.32 -0.80
N GLY A 125 -0.56 -3.73 -1.93
CA GLY A 125 0.47 -3.00 -2.64
C GLY A 125 0.02 -2.71 -4.06
N VAL A 126 -0.06 -1.45 -4.46
CA VAL A 126 -0.46 -1.03 -5.81
C VAL A 126 0.67 -0.21 -6.41
N GLY A 127 1.26 -0.69 -7.49
CA GLY A 127 2.37 0.01 -8.11
C GLY A 127 2.80 -0.60 -9.43
N ASN A 128 3.72 0.08 -10.09
CA ASN A 128 4.27 -0.36 -11.36
C ASN A 128 5.39 -1.39 -11.14
N THR A 129 5.40 -2.43 -11.96
CA THR A 129 6.46 -3.46 -11.94
C THR A 129 7.70 -3.08 -12.73
N VAL A 130 7.74 -1.87 -13.33
CA VAL A 130 8.86 -1.38 -14.16
C VAL A 130 10.19 -1.34 -13.42
N GLY A 131 10.16 -1.16 -12.09
CA GLY A 131 11.34 -1.13 -11.25
C GLY A 131 11.97 -2.50 -10.97
N ILE A 132 11.27 -3.60 -11.26
CA ILE A 132 11.77 -4.96 -11.06
C ILE A 132 12.65 -5.34 -12.25
N GLY A 133 13.97 -5.40 -12.04
CA GLY A 133 14.91 -5.91 -13.04
C GLY A 133 14.61 -7.36 -13.44
N GLN A 134 14.85 -7.71 -14.70
CA GLN A 134 14.82 -9.10 -15.18
C GLN A 134 16.09 -9.87 -14.80
#